data_AF-A0A257S001-F1
#
_entry.id   AF-A0A257S001-F1
#
_cell.length_a   1.000
_cell.length_b   1.000
_cell.length_c   1.000
_cell.angle_alpha   90.00
_cell.angle_beta   90.00
_cell.angle_gamma   90.00
#
_symmetry.space_group_name_H-M   'P 1'
#
loop_
_entity.id
_entity.type
_entity.pdbx_description
1 polymer ?
#
loop_
_entity_poly.entity_id
_entity_poly.type
_entity_poly.pdbx_seq_one_letter_code
_entity_poly.pdbx_strand_id
1 'polypeptide(L)'
;MKLSLLLAGGAALALSACAQPVPKIAYDNPQPAHLVPLPPAPVQVVTLPEPLPLPGQLKKLPPAAANRLRPQPANPVVRVALANAAARINPTRDGYINAMQVFPWSDGALYEIYASPLHVTDIALQPGEHLISIA
;
A
#
# COMPACT_ATOMS: atom_id res chain seq x y z
N MET A 1 20.87 10.04 -79.52
CA MET A 1 21.58 9.62 -78.28
C MET A 1 22.29 10.75 -77.51
N LYS A 2 22.35 12.00 -77.99
CA LYS A 2 23.02 13.11 -77.25
C LYS A 2 22.11 13.93 -76.32
N LEU A 3 20.78 13.87 -76.50
CA LEU A 3 19.83 14.68 -75.73
C LEU A 3 19.44 14.04 -74.39
N SER A 4 19.47 12.71 -74.30
CA SER A 4 19.13 11.95 -73.08
C SER A 4 20.21 12.02 -72.00
N LEU A 5 21.44 12.37 -72.35
CA LEU A 5 22.56 12.49 -71.40
C LEU A 5 22.58 13.86 -70.69
N LEU A 6 22.00 14.90 -71.31
CA LEU A 6 21.92 16.26 -70.75
C LEU A 6 20.83 16.40 -69.68
N LEU A 7 19.74 15.64 -69.77
CA LEU A 7 18.67 15.68 -68.76
C LEU A 7 19.06 14.99 -67.43
N ALA A 8 19.95 13.99 -67.48
CA ALA A 8 20.41 13.29 -66.27
C ALA A 8 21.44 14.09 -65.46
N GLY A 9 22.23 14.97 -66.11
CA GLY A 9 23.23 15.81 -65.44
C GLY A 9 22.63 16.99 -64.65
N GLY A 10 21.49 17.53 -65.11
CA GLY A 10 20.83 18.66 -64.45
C GLY A 10 20.21 18.30 -63.09
N ALA A 11 19.73 17.06 -62.93
CA ALA A 11 19.11 16.61 -61.69
C ALA A 11 20.12 16.42 -60.54
N ALA A 12 21.40 16.16 -60.84
CA ALA A 12 22.43 15.94 -59.82
C ALA A 12 22.90 17.24 -59.13
N LEU A 13 22.74 18.41 -59.78
CA LEU A 13 23.19 19.70 -59.24
C LEU A 13 22.16 20.40 -58.35
N ALA A 14 20.89 19.97 -58.38
CA ALA A 14 19.83 20.59 -57.58
C ALA A 14 19.79 20.15 -56.10
N LEU A 15 20.55 19.10 -55.74
CA LEU A 15 20.54 18.49 -54.40
C LEU A 15 21.65 19.00 -53.46
N SER A 16 22.63 19.78 -53.95
CA SER A 16 23.76 20.25 -53.13
C SER A 16 23.48 21.54 -52.35
N ALA A 17 22.33 22.18 -52.55
CA ALA A 17 21.99 23.46 -51.93
C ALA A 17 21.51 23.36 -50.47
N CYS A 18 21.31 22.16 -49.91
CA CYS A 18 20.79 21.98 -48.54
C CYS A 18 21.86 21.67 -47.48
N ALA A 19 23.15 21.70 -47.82
CA ALA A 19 24.24 21.42 -46.88
C ALA A 19 24.76 22.71 -46.22
N GLN A 20 23.93 23.41 -45.45
CA GLN A 20 24.43 24.49 -44.58
C GLN A 20 24.94 23.88 -43.27
N PRO A 21 26.21 24.13 -42.88
CA PRO A 21 26.76 23.60 -41.64
C PRO A 21 26.06 24.24 -40.44
N VAL A 22 25.63 23.41 -39.49
CA VAL A 22 24.96 23.84 -38.26
C VAL A 22 25.90 24.77 -37.48
N PRO A 23 25.46 25.99 -37.12
CA PRO A 23 26.28 26.92 -36.34
C PRO A 23 26.57 26.30 -34.97
N LYS A 24 27.85 26.26 -34.60
CA LYS A 24 28.29 25.76 -33.29
C LYS A 24 28.09 26.88 -32.27
N ILE A 25 26.98 26.82 -31.54
CA ILE A 25 26.74 27.64 -30.35
C ILE A 25 27.50 27.05 -29.16
N ALA A 26 28.15 27.93 -28.40
CA ALA A 26 28.75 27.54 -27.12
C ALA A 26 27.63 27.26 -26.12
N TYR A 27 27.71 26.12 -25.44
CA TYR A 27 26.77 25.77 -24.38
C TYR A 27 27.28 26.31 -23.05
N ASP A 28 26.41 26.99 -22.32
CA ASP A 28 26.69 27.39 -20.94
C ASP A 28 26.78 26.14 -20.06
N ASN A 29 27.59 26.21 -19.00
CA ASN A 29 27.72 25.11 -18.04
C ASN A 29 26.63 25.24 -16.97
N PRO A 30 25.53 24.45 -17.00
CA PRO A 30 24.43 24.63 -16.08
C PRO A 30 24.85 24.24 -14.66
N GLN A 31 24.66 25.14 -13.71
CA GLN A 31 24.79 24.82 -12.29
C GLN A 31 23.66 23.87 -11.86
N PRO A 32 23.94 22.80 -11.09
CA PRO A 32 22.92 21.91 -10.56
C PRO A 32 21.89 22.69 -9.72
N ALA A 33 20.61 22.52 -10.03
CA ALA A 33 19.55 23.11 -9.21
C ALA A 33 19.49 22.38 -7.86
N HIS A 34 19.59 23.14 -6.77
CA HIS A 34 19.39 22.62 -5.42
C HIS A 34 17.98 23.00 -4.93
N LEU A 35 17.25 22.00 -4.44
CA LEU A 35 15.92 22.20 -3.86
C LEU A 35 16.07 22.94 -2.53
N VAL A 36 15.69 24.22 -2.52
CA VAL A 36 15.61 25.01 -1.29
C VAL A 36 14.32 24.63 -0.56
N PRO A 37 14.39 24.18 0.71
CA PRO A 37 13.19 23.87 1.49
C PRO A 37 12.32 25.11 1.67
N LEU A 38 11.01 24.95 1.50
CA LEU A 38 10.06 26.03 1.78
C LEU A 38 10.11 26.38 3.28
N PRO A 39 10.05 27.67 3.67
CA PRO A 39 9.96 28.05 5.06
C PRO A 39 8.77 27.37 5.76
N PRO A 40 8.89 26.98 7.03
CA PRO A 40 7.81 26.35 7.77
C PRO A 40 6.61 27.31 7.88
N ALA A 41 5.40 26.78 7.68
CA ALA A 41 4.19 27.57 7.82
C ALA A 41 4.01 28.06 9.28
N PRO A 42 3.49 29.29 9.48
CA PRO A 42 3.24 29.80 10.82
C PRO A 42 2.20 28.94 11.55
N VAL A 43 2.59 28.40 12.71
CA VAL A 43 1.70 27.61 13.57
C VAL A 43 0.85 28.57 14.40
N GLN A 44 -0.45 28.62 14.15
CA GLN A 44 -1.41 29.27 15.05
C GLN A 44 -1.92 28.25 16.07
N VAL A 45 -1.62 28.48 17.34
CA VAL A 45 -2.17 27.69 18.45
C VAL A 45 -3.59 28.17 18.71
N VAL A 46 -4.56 27.50 18.09
CA VAL A 46 -5.98 27.70 18.38
C VAL A 46 -6.28 26.98 19.68
N THR A 47 -6.69 27.73 20.71
CA THR A 47 -7.15 27.14 21.96
C THR A 47 -8.42 26.33 21.71
N LEU A 48 -8.44 25.07 22.15
CA LEU A 48 -9.68 24.29 22.15
C LEU A 48 -10.66 24.99 23.10
N PRO A 49 -11.92 25.26 22.68
CA PRO A 49 -12.92 25.77 23.59
C PRO A 49 -13.20 24.71 24.67
N GLU A 50 -13.08 25.11 25.93
CA GLU A 50 -13.50 24.27 27.06
C GLU A 50 -15.03 24.30 27.13
N PRO A 51 -15.71 23.15 26.96
CA PRO A 51 -17.16 23.10 27.04
C PRO A 51 -17.62 23.35 28.48
N LEU A 52 -18.26 24.50 28.71
CA LEU A 52 -18.90 24.78 29.99
C LEU A 52 -20.16 23.92 30.15
N PRO A 53 -20.31 23.15 31.25
CA PRO A 53 -21.49 22.34 31.46
C PRO A 53 -22.69 23.23 31.78
N LEU A 54 -23.61 23.34 30.82
CA LEU A 54 -24.92 23.96 31.07
C LEU A 54 -25.77 23.05 31.99
N PRO A 55 -26.64 23.62 32.85
CA PRO A 55 -27.57 22.85 33.65
C PRO A 55 -28.38 21.87 32.80
N GLY A 56 -28.40 20.58 33.16
CA GLY A 56 -29.17 19.54 32.45
C GLY A 56 -28.46 18.85 31.28
N GLN A 57 -27.19 19.16 30.98
CA GLN A 57 -26.41 18.48 29.92
C GLN A 57 -25.94 17.05 30.28
N LEU A 58 -25.77 16.75 31.58
CA LEU A 58 -25.20 15.49 32.02
C LEU A 58 -26.26 14.38 32.07
N LYS A 59 -26.10 13.36 31.22
CA LYS A 59 -26.88 12.11 31.31
C LYS A 59 -26.40 11.30 32.51
N LYS A 60 -27.32 10.67 33.24
CA LYS A 60 -26.97 9.75 34.33
C LYS A 60 -26.12 8.62 33.75
N LEU A 61 -24.92 8.44 34.30
CA LEU A 61 -24.10 7.28 33.98
C LEU A 61 -24.88 6.03 34.39
N PRO A 62 -25.00 5.02 33.51
CA PRO A 62 -25.61 3.76 33.91
C PRO A 62 -24.89 3.23 35.16
N PRO A 63 -25.63 2.60 36.10
CA PRO A 63 -25.04 2.09 37.33
C PRO A 63 -23.84 1.20 37.02
N ALA A 64 -22.79 1.23 37.85
CA ALA A 64 -21.52 0.52 37.64
C ALA A 64 -21.66 -0.98 37.31
N ALA A 65 -22.83 -1.58 37.58
CA ALA A 65 -23.21 -2.92 37.13
C ALA A 65 -23.24 -3.09 35.60
N ALA A 66 -23.45 -2.01 34.83
CA ALA A 66 -23.39 -2.04 33.36
C ALA A 66 -21.98 -2.31 32.81
N ASN A 67 -20.95 -2.19 33.67
CA ASN A 67 -19.56 -2.43 33.32
C ASN A 67 -18.98 -3.69 33.98
N ARG A 68 -19.83 -4.57 34.55
CA ARG A 68 -19.36 -5.87 35.01
C ARG A 68 -19.03 -6.73 33.79
N LEU A 69 -17.74 -7.01 33.62
CA LEU A 69 -17.26 -8.02 32.69
C LEU A 69 -18.09 -9.30 32.88
N ARG A 70 -18.55 -9.89 31.78
CA ARG A 70 -19.26 -11.17 31.82
C ARG A 70 -18.38 -12.20 32.55
N PRO A 71 -18.91 -12.94 33.54
CA PRO A 71 -18.16 -13.98 34.22
C PRO A 71 -17.59 -14.99 33.22
N GLN A 72 -16.32 -15.36 33.38
CA GLN A 72 -15.72 -16.43 32.57
C GLN A 72 -16.23 -17.80 33.06
N PRO A 73 -16.33 -18.81 32.18
CA PRO A 73 -16.69 -20.16 32.60
C PRO A 73 -15.71 -20.74 33.63
N ALA A 74 -16.21 -21.44 34.64
CA ALA A 74 -15.33 -22.06 35.66
C ALA A 74 -14.51 -23.23 35.11
N ASN A 75 -15.03 -23.95 34.11
CA ASN A 75 -14.33 -25.09 33.52
C ASN A 75 -13.18 -24.60 32.60
N PRO A 76 -11.91 -24.99 32.87
CA PRO A 76 -10.76 -24.56 32.07
C PRO A 76 -10.85 -25.03 30.61
N VAL A 77 -11.38 -26.21 30.33
CA VAL A 77 -11.53 -26.73 28.96
C VAL A 77 -12.46 -25.82 28.14
N VAL A 78 -13.58 -25.43 28.74
CA VAL A 78 -14.55 -24.52 28.09
C VAL A 78 -13.93 -23.14 27.86
N ARG A 79 -13.15 -22.63 28.82
CA ARG A 79 -12.43 -21.36 28.67
C ARG A 79 -11.47 -21.38 27.48
N VAL A 80 -10.64 -22.42 27.37
CA VAL A 80 -9.67 -22.56 26.27
C VAL A 80 -10.39 -22.70 24.93
N ALA A 81 -11.45 -23.52 24.87
CA ALA A 81 -12.24 -23.68 23.65
C ALA A 81 -12.84 -22.36 23.16
N LEU A 82 -13.39 -21.54 24.08
CA LEU A 82 -13.91 -20.21 23.73
C LEU A 82 -12.82 -19.25 23.27
N ALA A 83 -11.65 -19.25 23.92
CA ALA A 83 -10.52 -18.42 23.51
C ALA A 83 -10.05 -18.80 22.09
N ASN A 84 -9.89 -20.10 21.82
CA ASN A 84 -9.49 -20.59 20.50
C ASN A 84 -10.55 -20.27 19.44
N ALA A 85 -11.84 -20.36 19.77
CA ALA A 85 -12.92 -19.99 18.85
C ALA A 85 -12.92 -18.48 18.55
N ALA A 86 -12.63 -17.64 19.55
CA ALA A 86 -12.56 -16.20 19.37
C ALA A 86 -11.31 -15.75 18.59
N ALA A 87 -10.20 -16.49 18.71
CA ALA A 87 -8.94 -16.22 18.00
C ALA A 87 -8.91 -16.80 16.57
N ARG A 88 -9.87 -17.64 16.19
CA ARG A 88 -9.86 -18.35 14.90
C ARG A 88 -10.23 -17.41 13.76
N ILE A 89 -9.41 -17.42 12.71
CA ILE A 89 -9.65 -16.75 11.45
C ILE A 89 -9.88 -17.80 10.38
N ASN A 90 -11.12 -17.86 9.89
CA ASN A 90 -11.53 -18.81 8.84
C ASN A 90 -11.36 -18.17 7.45
N PRO A 91 -11.04 -18.98 6.42
CA PRO A 91 -11.05 -18.50 5.06
C PRO A 91 -12.48 -18.15 4.64
N THR A 92 -12.64 -17.03 3.93
CA THR A 92 -13.93 -16.60 3.40
C THR A 92 -13.97 -16.87 1.91
N ARG A 93 -15.17 -17.14 1.36
CA ARG A 93 -15.31 -17.40 -0.08
C ARG A 93 -14.77 -16.26 -0.94
N ASP A 94 -15.01 -15.02 -0.51
CA ASP A 94 -14.56 -13.81 -1.22
C ASP A 94 -13.09 -13.48 -0.95
N GLY A 95 -12.42 -14.20 -0.06
CA GLY A 95 -11.01 -14.04 0.28
C GLY A 95 -10.05 -14.77 -0.66
N TYR A 96 -10.56 -15.64 -1.54
CA TYR A 96 -9.76 -16.38 -2.50
C TYR A 96 -9.52 -15.56 -3.78
N ILE A 97 -8.24 -15.36 -4.12
CA ILE A 97 -7.80 -14.75 -5.37
C ILE A 97 -6.94 -15.79 -6.09
N ASN A 98 -7.40 -16.33 -7.22
CA ASN A 98 -6.70 -17.38 -7.97
C ASN A 98 -6.29 -18.60 -7.10
N ALA A 99 -7.22 -19.08 -6.25
CA ALA A 99 -6.99 -20.14 -5.26
C ALA A 99 -5.97 -19.82 -4.15
N MET A 100 -5.48 -18.58 -4.07
CA MET A 100 -4.67 -18.10 -2.95
C MET A 100 -5.56 -17.40 -1.93
N GLN A 101 -5.34 -17.71 -0.65
CA GLN A 101 -5.97 -17.03 0.47
C GLN A 101 -4.93 -16.16 1.16
N VAL A 102 -5.21 -14.86 1.25
CA VAL A 102 -4.36 -13.91 1.99
C VAL A 102 -4.97 -13.69 3.37
N PHE A 103 -4.15 -13.81 4.42
CA PHE A 103 -4.55 -13.52 5.78
C PHE A 103 -3.81 -12.28 6.30
N PRO A 104 -4.52 -11.29 6.89
CA PRO A 104 -3.86 -10.20 7.60
C PRO A 104 -3.28 -10.72 8.91
N TRP A 105 -2.00 -10.43 9.17
CA TRP A 105 -1.33 -10.85 10.40
C TRP A 105 -1.89 -10.12 11.62
N SER A 106 -2.07 -10.87 12.70
CA SER A 106 -2.44 -10.39 14.02
C SER A 106 -1.90 -11.34 15.08
N ASP A 107 -1.41 -10.76 16.18
CA ASP A 107 -0.87 -11.52 17.31
C ASP A 107 -1.96 -12.39 17.96
N GLY A 108 -1.60 -13.63 18.30
CA GLY A 108 -2.49 -14.58 18.97
C GLY A 108 -3.60 -15.18 18.09
N ALA A 109 -3.63 -14.90 16.78
CA ALA A 109 -4.62 -15.46 15.88
C ALA A 109 -4.32 -16.91 15.48
N LEU A 110 -5.40 -17.69 15.28
CA LEU A 110 -5.36 -19.06 14.78
C LEU A 110 -5.90 -19.10 13.35
N TYR A 111 -5.02 -19.25 12.37
CA TYR A 111 -5.42 -19.30 10.96
C TYR A 111 -5.80 -20.72 10.54
N GLU A 112 -6.94 -20.87 9.90
CA GLU A 112 -7.39 -22.13 9.30
C GLU A 112 -7.17 -22.08 7.78
N ILE A 113 -6.64 -23.16 7.21
CA ILE A 113 -6.33 -23.25 5.77
C ILE A 113 -6.99 -24.51 5.23
N TYR A 114 -7.69 -24.38 4.10
CA TYR A 114 -8.27 -25.51 3.39
C TYR A 114 -7.36 -25.95 2.26
N ALA A 115 -6.73 -27.11 2.45
CA ALA A 115 -5.93 -27.77 1.43
C ALA A 115 -6.80 -28.71 0.58
N SER A 116 -6.43 -28.87 -0.69
CA SER A 116 -7.04 -29.88 -1.56
C SER A 116 -6.31 -31.22 -1.39
N PRO A 117 -7.01 -32.34 -1.14
CA PRO A 117 -6.39 -33.65 -1.11
C PRO A 117 -5.59 -33.92 -2.40
N LEU A 118 -4.44 -34.58 -2.26
CA LEU A 118 -3.53 -34.92 -3.35
C LEU A 118 -2.94 -33.73 -4.12
N HIS A 119 -3.09 -32.51 -3.61
CA HIS A 119 -2.49 -31.32 -4.18
C HIS A 119 -1.51 -30.70 -3.18
N VAL A 120 -0.38 -30.20 -3.68
CA VAL A 120 0.57 -29.46 -2.86
C VAL A 120 -0.01 -28.08 -2.58
N THR A 121 -0.05 -27.70 -1.30
CA THR A 121 -0.42 -26.36 -0.85
C THR A 121 0.83 -25.71 -0.27
N ASP A 122 1.15 -24.51 -0.75
CA ASP A 122 2.28 -23.73 -0.24
C ASP A 122 1.79 -22.68 0.76
N ILE A 123 2.61 -22.38 1.77
CA ILE A 123 2.34 -21.37 2.80
C ILE A 123 3.45 -20.33 2.73
N ALA A 124 3.14 -19.21 2.09
CA ALA A 124 4.07 -18.08 1.99
C ALA A 124 3.96 -17.19 3.24
N LEU A 125 5.09 -17.02 3.94
CA LEU A 125 5.22 -16.13 5.09
C LEU A 125 5.84 -14.79 4.65
N GLN A 126 5.56 -13.71 5.40
CA GLN A 126 6.21 -12.41 5.16
C GLN A 126 7.69 -12.44 5.56
N PRO A 127 8.53 -11.53 5.02
CA PRO A 127 9.91 -11.42 5.45
C PRO A 127 10.04 -11.23 6.98
N GLY A 128 10.74 -12.15 7.64
CA GLY A 128 10.93 -12.15 9.10
C GLY A 128 9.95 -13.05 9.86
N GLU A 129 8.96 -13.64 9.20
CA GLU A 129 8.08 -14.65 9.78
C GLU A 129 8.64 -16.07 9.54
N HIS A 130 8.51 -16.93 10.55
CA HIS A 130 9.03 -18.30 10.51
C HIS A 130 8.08 -19.28 11.19
N LEU A 131 7.94 -20.48 10.62
CA LEU A 131 7.29 -21.59 11.32
C LEU A 131 8.19 -22.04 12.47
N ILE A 132 7.71 -21.87 13.69
CA ILE A 132 8.46 -22.14 14.93
C ILE A 132 8.42 -23.61 15.35
N SER A 133 7.30 -24.31 15.12
CA SER A 133 7.15 -25.72 15.46
C SER A 133 6.08 -26.40 14.61
N ILE A 134 6.23 -27.71 14.42
CA ILE A 134 5.26 -28.60 13.78
C ILE A 134 5.07 -29.77 14.75
N ALA A 135 3.83 -30.20 14.95
CA ALA A 135 3.46 -31.28 15.87
C ALA A 135 2.79 -32.43 15.11
#